data_AF-A0A1U7NKS5-F1
#
_entry.id   AF-A0A1U7NKS5-F1
#
_cell.length_a   1.000
_cell.length_b   1.000
_cell.length_c   1.000
_cell.angle_alpha   90.00
_cell.angle_beta   90.00
_cell.angle_gamma   90.00
#
_symmetry.space_group_name_H-M   'P 1'
#
loop_
_entity.id
_entity.type
_entity.pdbx_description
1 polymer ?
#
loop_
_entity_poly.entity_id
_entity_poly.type
_entity_poly.pdbx_seq_one_letter_code
_entity_poly.pdbx_strand_id
1 'polypeptide(L)'
;MLKKSLRFLFLILIFPVLLTIPAYARNELALPIHDYVNDYADVMDPSSVEELDRIGRAFYEKTGVQAVIVTTDSLNGKDAMQVATDTANEAQIGSKDKDNGVLILVSIDDKQRFMAVGSGLEGDLTDIDCEHLQQEYLVPAFRQGNYQQGLVDLYKATLQHIANDYGVDLSSEGIEAPENRTPERQSDSFSLSSLIPIVFVLLIGIVFLTRGSSKKGSALTLYVGQKYRLTTPGYDFDSGSIIVSSSDPNVASIRPDGIIHALSKGYTIITLQKLDGESTKIQVQVIYRSHSGGRREDDALDAFILGNILGRASRRSNRYGGFGGFGSGGGFGSGGGFSGGGGGFRGGGSGGSW
;
A
#
# COMPACT_ATOMS: atom_id res chain seq x y z
N MET A 1 31.81 64.90 -34.80
CA MET A 1 31.19 63.56 -34.86
C MET A 1 31.50 62.69 -33.62
N LEU A 2 32.66 62.85 -32.96
CA LEU A 2 33.06 62.07 -31.76
C LEU A 2 32.11 62.13 -30.53
N LYS A 3 31.39 63.25 -30.30
CA LYS A 3 30.48 63.37 -29.13
C LYS A 3 29.16 62.59 -29.30
N LYS A 4 28.75 62.28 -30.53
CA LYS A 4 27.52 61.50 -30.80
C LYS A 4 27.78 60.00 -30.65
N SER A 5 28.96 59.52 -31.03
CA SER A 5 29.35 58.11 -30.83
C SER A 5 29.57 57.75 -29.36
N LEU A 6 30.05 58.69 -28.53
CA LEU A 6 30.24 58.45 -27.10
C LEU A 6 28.92 58.28 -26.33
N ARG A 7 27.86 59.02 -26.71
CA ARG A 7 26.51 58.85 -26.14
C ARG A 7 25.89 57.51 -26.54
N PHE A 8 26.15 57.06 -27.76
CA PHE A 8 25.70 55.76 -28.25
C PHE A 8 26.41 54.60 -27.54
N LEU A 9 27.72 54.74 -27.28
CA LEU A 9 28.50 53.77 -26.50
C LEU A 9 28.02 53.67 -25.05
N PHE A 10 27.67 54.80 -24.42
CA PHE A 10 27.15 54.84 -23.06
C PHE A 10 25.76 54.18 -22.94
N LEU A 11 24.90 54.38 -23.94
CA LEU A 11 23.59 53.71 -24.03
C LEU A 11 23.72 52.19 -24.24
N ILE A 12 24.69 51.75 -25.06
CA ILE A 12 24.99 50.32 -25.28
C ILE A 12 25.56 49.66 -24.01
N LEU A 13 26.29 50.40 -23.17
CA LEU A 13 26.83 49.88 -21.92
C LEU A 13 25.78 49.81 -20.80
N ILE A 14 24.80 50.73 -20.79
CA ILE A 14 23.71 50.75 -19.79
C ILE A 14 22.61 49.74 -20.11
N PHE A 15 22.38 49.44 -21.39
CA PHE A 15 21.34 48.51 -21.83
C PHE A 15 21.44 47.08 -21.23
N PRO A 16 22.62 46.43 -21.14
CA PRO A 16 22.71 45.11 -20.51
C PRO A 16 22.56 45.15 -18.98
N VAL A 17 22.79 46.29 -18.32
CA VAL A 17 22.63 46.45 -16.87
C VAL A 17 21.15 46.61 -16.47
N LEU A 18 20.30 47.07 -17.38
CA LEU A 18 18.84 47.16 -17.15
C LEU A 18 18.09 45.84 -17.40
N LEU A 19 18.75 44.85 -18.01
CA LEU A 19 18.17 43.53 -18.32
C LEU A 19 18.39 42.48 -17.22
N THR A 20 19.20 42.79 -16.20
CA THR A 20 19.31 41.97 -14.99
C THR A 20 18.29 42.45 -13.95
N ILE A 21 17.00 42.26 -14.23
CA ILE A 21 16.01 42.18 -13.16
C ILE A 21 16.35 40.87 -12.43
N PRO A 22 16.70 40.89 -11.13
CA PRO A 22 16.69 39.64 -10.38
C PRO A 22 15.25 39.14 -10.43
N ALA A 23 15.01 38.13 -11.25
CA ALA A 23 13.84 37.31 -11.09
C ALA A 23 14.01 36.67 -9.72
N TYR A 24 13.45 37.30 -8.69
CA TYR A 24 13.16 36.62 -7.45
C TYR A 24 12.28 35.46 -7.88
N ALA A 25 12.86 34.26 -7.89
CA ALA A 25 12.07 33.05 -7.98
C ALA A 25 11.07 33.17 -6.84
N ARG A 26 9.79 33.42 -7.18
CA ARG A 26 8.71 33.20 -6.22
C ARG A 26 8.93 31.78 -5.73
N ASN A 27 8.94 31.60 -4.42
CA ASN A 27 8.98 30.27 -3.87
C ASN A 27 7.67 29.61 -4.30
N GLU A 28 7.63 28.93 -5.45
CA GLU A 28 6.46 28.19 -5.98
C GLU A 28 6.04 27.02 -5.07
N LEU A 29 6.54 27.01 -3.83
CA LEU A 29 6.32 26.01 -2.82
C LEU A 29 5.26 26.43 -1.81
N ALA A 30 5.19 27.72 -1.47
CA ALA A 30 4.25 28.20 -0.48
C ALA A 30 2.83 28.25 -1.04
N LEU A 31 1.90 27.67 -0.29
CA LEU A 31 0.48 27.74 -0.61
C LEU A 31 -0.08 29.06 -0.04
N PRO A 32 -0.87 29.84 -0.79
CA PRO A 32 -1.47 31.06 -0.25
C PRO A 32 -2.32 30.75 0.99
N ILE A 33 -2.34 31.65 1.96
CA ILE A 33 -3.19 31.54 3.15
C ILE A 33 -4.18 32.71 3.14
N HIS A 34 -5.47 32.39 3.24
CA HIS A 34 -6.58 33.34 3.18
C HIS A 34 -7.36 33.40 4.50
N ASP A 35 -7.52 32.25 5.16
CA ASP A 35 -8.12 32.11 6.49
C ASP A 35 -7.46 30.97 7.28
N TYR A 36 -8.01 30.58 8.43
CA TYR A 36 -7.50 29.47 9.23
C TYR A 36 -7.66 28.11 8.54
N VAL A 37 -8.58 27.96 7.58
CA VAL A 37 -8.72 26.76 6.74
C VAL A 37 -8.56 27.12 5.27
N ASN A 38 -7.63 26.43 4.59
CA ASN A 38 -7.30 26.62 3.18
C ASN A 38 -7.43 25.27 2.48
N ASP A 39 -8.64 24.95 2.04
CA ASP A 39 -8.97 23.65 1.43
C ASP A 39 -8.79 23.67 -0.10
N TYR A 40 -7.56 23.47 -0.59
CA TYR A 40 -7.32 23.42 -2.04
C TYR A 40 -7.66 22.06 -2.67
N ALA A 41 -7.88 21.03 -1.86
CA ALA A 41 -8.22 19.67 -2.31
C ALA A 41 -9.73 19.41 -2.36
N ASP A 42 -10.57 20.37 -1.95
CA ASP A 42 -12.03 20.25 -1.91
C ASP A 42 -12.49 18.99 -1.13
N VAL A 43 -11.85 18.76 0.03
CA VAL A 43 -12.13 17.61 0.91
C VAL A 43 -12.97 17.97 2.13
N MET A 44 -13.33 19.24 2.29
CA MET A 44 -14.16 19.77 3.37
C MET A 44 -15.37 20.51 2.82
N ASP A 45 -16.53 20.28 3.41
CA ASP A 45 -17.72 21.04 3.08
C ASP A 45 -17.61 22.49 3.59
N PRO A 46 -18.25 23.47 2.92
CA PRO A 46 -18.14 24.88 3.28
C PRO A 46 -18.58 25.22 4.71
N SER A 47 -19.55 24.49 5.28
CA SER A 47 -20.01 24.76 6.65
C SER A 47 -18.98 24.34 7.70
N SER A 48 -18.26 23.25 7.44
CA SER A 48 -17.13 22.82 8.26
C SER A 48 -15.97 23.82 8.18
N VAL A 49 -15.67 24.34 6.98
CA VAL A 49 -14.65 25.38 6.78
C VAL A 49 -15.00 26.63 7.59
N GLU A 50 -16.22 27.16 7.44
CA GLU A 50 -16.69 28.34 8.19
C GLU A 50 -16.70 28.12 9.71
N GLU A 51 -17.03 26.92 10.18
CA GLU A 51 -16.95 26.55 11.59
C GLU A 51 -15.51 26.62 12.11
N LEU A 52 -14.58 25.95 11.42
CA LEU A 52 -13.18 25.90 11.85
C LEU A 52 -12.51 27.28 11.76
N ASP A 53 -12.84 28.11 10.76
CA ASP A 53 -12.36 29.49 10.68
C ASP A 53 -12.83 30.34 11.86
N ARG A 54 -14.10 30.18 12.26
CA ARG A 54 -14.64 30.85 13.46
C ARG A 54 -13.92 30.39 14.72
N ILE A 55 -13.72 29.08 14.87
CA ILE A 55 -13.03 28.47 16.00
C ILE A 55 -11.57 28.95 16.08
N GLY A 56 -10.84 28.94 14.97
CA GLY A 56 -9.44 29.38 14.90
C GLY A 56 -9.29 30.86 15.27
N ARG A 57 -10.23 31.70 14.82
CA ARG A 57 -10.28 33.13 15.17
C ARG A 57 -10.54 33.35 16.66
N ALA A 58 -11.54 32.68 17.22
CA ALA A 58 -11.84 32.77 18.66
C ALA A 58 -10.67 32.25 19.52
N PHE A 59 -10.00 31.18 19.08
CA PHE A 59 -8.82 30.67 19.75
C PHE A 59 -7.68 31.70 19.74
N TYR A 60 -7.40 32.29 18.59
CA TYR A 60 -6.40 33.35 18.47
C TYR A 60 -6.71 34.56 19.37
N GLU A 61 -7.97 34.98 19.47
CA GLU A 61 -8.37 36.08 20.36
C GLU A 61 -8.09 35.78 21.85
N LYS A 62 -8.17 34.51 22.26
CA LYS A 62 -7.98 34.10 23.66
C LYS A 62 -6.53 33.78 24.01
N THR A 63 -5.78 33.16 23.11
CA THR A 63 -4.42 32.65 23.39
C THR A 63 -3.33 33.44 22.65
N GLY A 64 -3.67 34.13 21.58
CA GLY A 64 -2.74 34.73 20.63
C GLY A 64 -2.05 33.72 19.71
N VAL A 65 -2.42 32.43 19.77
CA VAL A 65 -1.86 31.35 18.93
C VAL A 65 -2.63 31.26 17.61
N GLN A 66 -1.93 31.07 16.50
CA GLN A 66 -2.57 30.86 15.18
C GLN A 66 -2.34 29.42 14.72
N ALA A 67 -3.41 28.66 14.50
CA ALA A 67 -3.34 27.31 13.95
C ALA A 67 -4.10 27.24 12.62
N VAL A 68 -3.45 26.82 11.55
CA VAL A 68 -3.98 26.87 10.18
C VAL A 68 -3.97 25.47 9.55
N ILE A 69 -5.04 25.13 8.82
CA ILE A 69 -5.14 23.93 7.98
C ILE A 69 -4.88 24.30 6.53
N VAL A 70 -4.10 23.47 5.84
CA VAL A 70 -3.89 23.54 4.40
C VAL A 70 -4.03 22.14 3.82
N THR A 71 -4.99 21.96 2.91
CA THR A 71 -5.08 20.74 2.09
C THR A 71 -4.65 21.06 0.67
N THR A 72 -4.12 20.08 -0.05
CA THR A 72 -3.81 20.20 -1.48
C THR A 72 -3.87 18.83 -2.15
N ASP A 73 -4.10 18.80 -3.46
CA ASP A 73 -4.07 17.53 -4.20
C ASP A 73 -2.68 16.91 -4.14
N SER A 74 -1.65 17.66 -4.56
CA SER A 74 -0.27 17.18 -4.63
C SER A 74 0.79 18.23 -4.28
N LEU A 75 1.85 17.78 -3.62
CA LEU A 75 3.11 18.50 -3.38
C LEU A 75 4.02 18.50 -4.61
N ASN A 76 3.65 17.83 -5.70
CA ASN A 76 4.43 17.76 -6.94
C ASN A 76 5.86 17.24 -6.72
N GLY A 77 6.00 16.22 -5.86
CA GLY A 77 7.28 15.59 -5.53
C GLY A 77 8.17 16.39 -4.58
N LYS A 78 7.67 17.48 -3.99
CA LYS A 78 8.35 18.25 -2.96
C LYS A 78 8.13 17.66 -1.56
N ASP A 79 9.05 17.96 -0.65
CA ASP A 79 8.99 17.49 0.73
C ASP A 79 7.91 18.23 1.54
N ALA A 80 7.08 17.48 2.26
CA ALA A 80 5.95 18.01 3.01
C ALA A 80 6.38 18.95 4.16
N MET A 81 7.47 18.63 4.86
CA MET A 81 8.01 19.49 5.92
C MET A 81 8.46 20.83 5.35
N GLN A 82 9.18 20.81 4.22
CA GLN A 82 9.62 22.03 3.56
C GLN A 82 8.43 22.87 3.08
N VAL A 83 7.45 22.25 2.42
CA VAL A 83 6.24 22.96 1.95
C VAL A 83 5.49 23.60 3.11
N ALA A 84 5.27 22.85 4.20
CA ALA A 84 4.56 23.34 5.37
C ALA A 84 5.31 24.51 6.04
N THR A 85 6.62 24.36 6.23
CA THR A 85 7.48 25.38 6.88
C THR A 85 7.57 26.65 6.04
N ASP A 86 7.80 26.52 4.73
CA ASP A 86 7.88 27.66 3.82
C ASP A 86 6.54 28.39 3.73
N THR A 87 5.44 27.64 3.64
CA THR A 87 4.08 28.20 3.66
C THR A 87 3.82 28.99 4.94
N ALA A 88 4.15 28.40 6.10
CA ALA A 88 3.91 29.04 7.38
C ALA A 88 4.74 30.32 7.58
N ASN A 89 6.00 30.30 7.15
CA ASN A 89 6.89 31.46 7.18
C ASN A 89 6.44 32.57 6.19
N GLU A 90 6.04 32.21 4.97
CA GLU A 90 5.58 33.18 3.96
C GLU A 90 4.25 33.84 4.36
N ALA A 91 3.34 33.06 4.94
CA ALA A 91 2.09 33.56 5.50
C ALA A 91 2.26 34.21 6.87
N GLN A 92 3.47 34.18 7.44
CA GLN A 92 3.81 34.79 8.72
C GLN A 92 2.91 34.31 9.88
N ILE A 93 2.60 33.01 9.92
CA ILE A 93 1.68 32.43 10.91
C ILE A 93 2.28 32.52 12.32
N GLY A 94 1.45 32.89 13.30
CA GLY A 94 1.87 33.15 14.67
C GLY A 94 2.34 34.58 14.87
N SER A 95 2.71 34.93 16.10
CA SER A 95 3.15 36.29 16.46
C SER A 95 4.66 36.43 16.34
N LYS A 96 5.14 37.57 15.81
CA LYS A 96 6.57 37.88 15.62
C LYS A 96 7.46 37.68 16.85
N ASP A 97 6.94 38.00 18.03
CA ASP A 97 7.71 37.94 19.27
C ASP A 97 7.53 36.62 20.03
N LYS A 98 6.54 35.81 19.64
CA LYS A 98 6.17 34.58 20.34
C LYS A 98 6.33 33.32 19.51
N ASP A 99 6.52 33.42 18.19
CA ASP A 99 6.66 32.28 17.28
C ASP A 99 5.60 31.18 17.51
N ASN A 100 4.35 31.60 17.79
CA ASN A 100 3.29 30.74 18.29
C ASN A 100 2.29 30.37 17.18
N GLY A 101 2.82 29.87 16.07
CA GLY A 101 2.06 29.41 14.92
C GLY A 101 2.06 27.89 14.78
N VAL A 102 1.00 27.33 14.21
CA VAL A 102 0.90 25.93 13.79
C VAL A 102 0.32 25.88 12.38
N LEU A 103 0.91 25.05 11.51
CA LEU A 103 0.36 24.75 10.19
C LEU A 103 0.22 23.24 10.02
N ILE A 104 -1.01 22.78 9.74
CA ILE A 104 -1.34 21.39 9.43
C ILE A 104 -1.46 21.29 7.90
N LEU A 105 -0.48 20.67 7.26
CA LEU A 105 -0.47 20.40 5.81
C LEU A 105 -0.90 18.96 5.54
N VAL A 106 -1.78 18.79 4.56
CA VAL A 106 -2.19 17.49 4.05
C VAL A 106 -2.20 17.50 2.52
N SER A 107 -1.54 16.53 1.90
CA SER A 107 -1.60 16.28 0.46
C SER A 107 -2.23 14.94 0.14
N ILE A 108 -3.37 14.99 -0.56
CA ILE A 108 -4.28 13.84 -0.74
C ILE A 108 -3.68 12.77 -1.67
N ASP A 109 -3.18 13.17 -2.84
CA ASP A 109 -2.65 12.24 -3.84
C ASP A 109 -1.31 11.64 -3.40
N ASP A 110 -0.45 12.45 -2.78
CA ASP A 110 0.86 12.01 -2.27
C ASP A 110 0.73 11.20 -0.97
N LYS A 111 -0.45 11.24 -0.34
CA LYS A 111 -0.72 10.67 0.99
C LYS A 111 0.24 11.17 2.05
N GLN A 112 0.64 12.43 1.99
CA GLN A 112 1.58 13.03 2.93
C GLN A 112 0.90 14.03 3.84
N ARG A 113 1.27 14.02 5.11
CA ARG A 113 0.85 15.00 6.13
C ARG A 113 2.07 15.58 6.82
N PHE A 114 1.98 16.82 7.26
CA PHE A 114 3.00 17.42 8.13
C PHE A 114 2.38 18.52 9.00
N MET A 115 2.68 18.51 10.28
CA MET A 115 2.40 19.62 11.20
C MET A 115 3.68 20.41 11.42
N ALA A 116 3.73 21.64 10.94
CA ALA A 116 4.81 22.57 11.25
C ALA A 116 4.45 23.37 12.50
N VAL A 117 5.35 23.39 13.47
CA VAL A 117 5.16 24.10 14.75
C VAL A 117 6.18 25.22 14.87
N GLY A 118 5.71 26.41 15.23
CA GLY A 118 6.55 27.57 15.48
C GLY A 118 7.33 27.41 16.78
N SER A 119 8.54 27.97 16.84
CA SER A 119 9.49 27.65 17.92
C SER A 119 9.03 28.07 19.32
N GLY A 120 8.07 28.97 19.45
CA GLY A 120 7.52 29.34 20.75
C GLY A 120 6.45 28.39 21.30
N LEU A 121 6.01 27.41 20.49
CA LEU A 121 5.08 26.36 20.92
C LEU A 121 5.77 25.01 21.11
N GLU A 122 7.08 24.86 20.85
CA GLU A 122 7.78 23.57 20.98
C GLU A 122 7.72 22.97 22.41
N GLY A 123 7.43 23.79 23.43
CA GLY A 123 7.22 23.33 24.81
C GLY A 123 5.78 22.86 25.11
N ASP A 124 4.80 23.41 24.39
CA ASP A 124 3.36 23.14 24.60
C ASP A 124 2.85 22.07 23.60
N LEU A 125 3.40 22.07 22.38
CA LEU A 125 3.08 21.14 21.30
C LEU A 125 4.40 20.56 20.75
N THR A 126 4.85 19.46 21.34
CA THR A 126 6.10 18.80 20.92
C THR A 126 5.92 18.00 19.63
N ASP A 127 7.03 17.59 18.99
CA ASP A 127 7.00 16.67 17.84
C ASP A 127 6.27 15.35 18.18
N ILE A 128 6.42 14.87 19.43
CA ILE A 128 5.75 13.66 19.92
C ILE A 128 4.25 13.87 20.01
N ASP A 129 3.81 15.03 20.51
CA ASP A 129 2.37 15.38 20.59
C ASP A 129 1.79 15.51 19.19
N CYS A 130 2.50 16.17 18.27
CA CYS A 130 2.10 16.26 16.86
C CYS A 130 1.91 14.89 16.22
N GLU A 131 2.84 13.95 16.45
CA GLU A 131 2.71 12.60 15.92
C GLU A 131 1.54 11.85 16.57
N HIS A 132 1.37 11.98 17.89
CA HIS A 132 0.27 11.35 18.62
C HIS A 132 -1.08 11.81 18.10
N LEU A 133 -1.30 13.13 18.02
CA LEU A 133 -2.53 13.73 17.55
C LEU A 133 -2.85 13.30 16.11
N GLN A 134 -1.85 13.29 15.21
CA GLN A 134 -2.05 12.82 13.85
C GLN A 134 -2.40 11.33 13.77
N GLN A 135 -1.74 10.49 14.56
CA GLN A 135 -2.00 9.04 14.57
C GLN A 135 -3.35 8.68 15.20
N GLU A 136 -3.83 9.50 16.14
CA GLU A 136 -5.10 9.28 16.82
C GLU A 136 -6.29 9.80 15.99
N TYR A 137 -6.22 11.04 15.49
CA TYR A 137 -7.38 11.72 14.89
C TYR A 137 -7.36 11.72 13.36
N LEU A 138 -6.19 11.86 12.73
CA LEU A 138 -6.09 12.04 11.28
C LEU A 138 -5.96 10.70 10.54
N VAL A 139 -4.94 9.92 10.87
CA VAL A 139 -4.55 8.70 10.12
C VAL A 139 -5.66 7.67 10.02
N PRO A 140 -6.40 7.32 11.09
CA PRO A 140 -7.46 6.30 11.00
C PRO A 140 -8.62 6.75 10.11
N ALA A 141 -9.01 8.03 10.20
CA ALA A 141 -10.08 8.61 9.38
C ALA A 141 -9.67 8.65 7.89
N PHE A 142 -8.44 9.07 7.62
CA PHE A 142 -7.89 9.16 6.26
C PHE A 142 -7.75 7.80 5.58
N ARG A 143 -7.42 6.74 6.33
CA ARG A 143 -7.43 5.36 5.82
C ARG A 143 -8.80 4.88 5.39
N GLN A 144 -9.87 5.46 5.95
CA GLN A 144 -11.25 5.15 5.62
C GLN A 144 -11.84 6.09 4.57
N GLY A 145 -11.07 7.07 4.08
CA GLY A 145 -11.55 8.10 3.16
C GLY A 145 -12.38 9.21 3.84
N ASN A 146 -12.41 9.26 5.17
CA ASN A 146 -13.15 10.25 5.94
C ASN A 146 -12.28 11.50 6.20
N TYR A 147 -11.88 12.20 5.13
CA TYR A 147 -10.91 13.30 5.20
C TYR A 147 -11.35 14.47 6.08
N GLN A 148 -12.55 15.01 5.81
CA GLN A 148 -13.13 16.10 6.60
C GLN A 148 -13.17 15.78 8.09
N GLN A 149 -13.65 14.59 8.45
CA GLN A 149 -13.73 14.17 9.86
C GLN A 149 -12.35 14.16 10.51
N GLY A 150 -11.35 13.58 9.85
CA GLY A 150 -9.98 13.54 10.38
C GLY A 150 -9.38 14.93 10.55
N LEU A 151 -9.65 15.86 9.64
CA LEU A 151 -9.17 17.25 9.72
C LEU A 151 -9.85 18.01 10.86
N VAL A 152 -11.18 17.90 10.99
CA VAL A 152 -11.95 18.54 12.07
C VAL A 152 -11.48 18.01 13.43
N ASP A 153 -11.37 16.69 13.58
CA ASP A 153 -10.96 16.05 14.84
C ASP A 153 -9.52 16.44 15.21
N LEU A 154 -8.58 16.37 14.26
CA LEU A 154 -7.19 16.76 14.48
C LEU A 154 -7.10 18.24 14.89
N TYR A 155 -7.81 19.12 14.20
CA TYR A 155 -7.76 20.55 14.47
C TYR A 155 -8.27 20.87 15.87
N LYS A 156 -9.47 20.37 16.22
CA LYS A 156 -10.05 20.57 17.57
C LYS A 156 -9.17 19.97 18.66
N ALA A 157 -8.62 18.77 18.45
CA ALA A 157 -7.71 18.14 19.41
C ALA A 157 -6.41 18.95 19.58
N THR A 158 -5.85 19.48 18.49
CA THR A 158 -4.65 20.34 18.54
C THR A 158 -4.92 21.61 19.33
N LEU A 159 -6.05 22.29 19.07
CA LEU A 159 -6.43 23.49 19.80
C LEU A 159 -6.64 23.19 21.29
N GLN A 160 -7.31 22.08 21.62
CA GLN A 160 -7.53 21.67 23.01
C GLN A 160 -6.21 21.36 23.73
N HIS A 161 -5.28 20.66 23.06
CA HIS A 161 -3.96 20.35 23.60
C HIS A 161 -3.22 21.64 24.00
N ILE A 162 -3.14 22.61 23.08
CA ILE A 162 -2.53 23.91 23.35
C ILE A 162 -3.31 24.68 24.43
N ALA A 163 -4.64 24.64 24.41
CA ALA A 163 -5.47 25.35 25.38
C ALA A 163 -5.22 24.91 26.83
N ASN A 164 -4.98 23.61 27.04
CA ASN A 164 -4.70 23.05 28.36
C ASN A 164 -3.45 23.66 28.98
N ASP A 165 -2.39 23.86 28.18
CA ASP A 165 -1.14 24.48 28.65
C ASP A 165 -1.30 25.98 28.92
N TYR A 166 -2.18 26.65 28.16
CA TYR A 166 -2.52 28.06 28.35
C TYR A 166 -3.57 28.30 29.46
N GLY A 167 -4.17 27.23 30.01
CA GLY A 167 -5.23 27.33 31.02
C GLY A 167 -6.51 27.99 30.51
N VAL A 168 -6.81 27.88 29.21
CA VAL A 168 -7.98 28.50 28.57
C VAL A 168 -9.08 27.47 28.35
N ASP A 169 -10.29 27.78 28.81
CA ASP A 169 -11.47 26.96 28.55
C ASP A 169 -12.13 27.35 27.21
N LEU A 170 -12.18 26.39 26.28
CA LEU A 170 -12.77 26.54 24.95
C LEU A 170 -14.12 25.85 24.80
N SER A 171 -14.66 25.27 25.89
CA SER A 171 -15.96 24.58 25.89
C SER A 171 -17.10 25.47 25.39
N SER A 172 -16.97 26.78 25.62
CA SER A 172 -17.94 27.80 25.17
C SER A 172 -17.94 28.04 23.65
N GLU A 173 -16.90 27.62 22.92
CA GLU A 173 -16.76 27.81 21.46
C GLU A 173 -17.15 26.56 20.65
N GLY A 174 -17.70 25.53 21.31
CA GLY A 174 -18.03 24.25 20.65
C GLY A 174 -16.80 23.40 20.33
N ILE A 175 -15.65 23.70 20.94
CA ILE A 175 -14.50 22.80 21.00
C ILE A 175 -14.73 21.86 22.16
N GLU A 176 -15.59 20.87 21.96
CA GLU A 176 -15.57 19.68 22.79
C GLU A 176 -14.41 18.83 22.27
N ALA A 177 -13.54 18.36 23.17
CA ALA A 177 -12.55 17.35 22.80
C ALA A 177 -13.30 16.23 22.08
N PRO A 178 -12.86 15.82 20.87
CA PRO A 178 -13.48 14.67 20.21
C PRO A 178 -13.62 13.56 21.25
N GLU A 179 -14.84 13.03 21.43
CA GLU A 179 -15.12 11.97 22.39
C GLU A 179 -13.98 10.99 22.29
N ASN A 180 -13.31 10.71 23.41
CA ASN A 180 -12.05 9.99 23.50
C ASN A 180 -12.26 8.59 22.90
N ARG A 181 -12.24 8.53 21.57
CA ARG A 181 -12.03 7.36 20.77
C ARG A 181 -10.56 7.12 20.92
N THR A 182 -10.17 6.72 22.15
CA THR A 182 -9.24 5.63 22.30
C THR A 182 -9.59 4.73 21.12
N PRO A 183 -8.76 4.63 20.06
CA PRO A 183 -8.91 3.50 19.16
C PRO A 183 -8.99 2.37 20.16
N GLU A 184 -10.13 1.66 20.20
CA GLU A 184 -10.29 0.54 21.10
C GLU A 184 -8.99 -0.19 20.91
N ARG A 185 -8.14 -0.13 21.95
CA ARG A 185 -7.02 -1.02 22.01
C ARG A 185 -7.81 -2.31 22.20
N GLN A 186 -8.20 -2.92 21.09
CA GLN A 186 -7.67 -4.20 20.76
C GLN A 186 -6.14 -4.09 21.00
N SER A 187 -5.75 -4.05 22.28
CA SER A 187 -5.32 -5.27 22.90
C SER A 187 -6.04 -6.40 22.20
N ASP A 188 -5.47 -6.80 21.07
CA ASP A 188 -5.25 -8.18 20.75
C ASP A 188 -4.50 -8.76 21.96
N SER A 189 -5.17 -8.79 23.11
CA SER A 189 -5.05 -9.85 24.07
C SER A 189 -5.31 -11.04 23.20
N PHE A 190 -4.22 -11.68 22.78
CA PHE A 190 -4.27 -12.94 22.07
C PHE A 190 -5.08 -13.87 22.96
N SER A 191 -6.40 -13.87 22.76
CA SER A 191 -7.29 -14.77 23.45
C SER A 191 -6.82 -16.14 23.01
N LEU A 192 -6.55 -17.04 23.94
CA LEU A 192 -6.11 -18.40 23.60
C LEU A 192 -7.08 -19.08 22.60
N SER A 193 -8.31 -18.55 22.48
CA SER A 193 -9.29 -18.88 21.46
C SER A 193 -8.87 -18.57 20.01
N SER A 194 -8.10 -17.51 19.73
CA SER A 194 -7.62 -17.16 18.39
C SER A 194 -6.48 -18.07 17.90
N LEU A 195 -5.85 -18.81 18.81
CA LEU A 195 -4.87 -19.85 18.49
C LEU A 195 -5.53 -21.18 18.09
N ILE A 196 -6.82 -21.39 18.41
CA ILE A 196 -7.55 -22.62 18.07
C ILE A 196 -7.48 -22.95 16.56
N PRO A 197 -7.74 -22.01 15.62
CA PRO A 197 -7.65 -22.33 14.19
C PRO A 197 -6.21 -22.65 13.76
N ILE A 198 -5.19 -22.00 14.33
CA ILE A 198 -3.78 -22.25 14.01
C ILE A 198 -3.37 -23.64 14.52
N VAL A 199 -3.72 -23.98 15.75
CA VAL A 199 -3.49 -25.30 16.34
C VAL A 199 -4.28 -26.37 15.57
N PHE A 200 -5.49 -26.07 15.11
CA PHE A 200 -6.30 -26.97 14.28
C PHE A 200 -5.68 -27.23 12.91
N VAL A 201 -5.17 -26.18 12.22
CA VAL A 201 -4.44 -26.32 10.96
C VAL A 201 -3.13 -27.09 11.16
N LEU A 202 -2.43 -26.85 12.26
CA LEU A 202 -1.18 -27.54 12.59
C LEU A 202 -1.43 -29.01 12.97
N LEU A 203 -2.52 -29.31 13.67
CA LEU A 203 -2.99 -30.68 13.93
C LEU A 203 -3.41 -31.40 12.65
N ILE A 204 -4.14 -30.73 11.74
CA ILE A 204 -4.47 -31.28 10.42
C ILE A 204 -3.19 -31.55 9.64
N GLY A 205 -2.22 -30.63 9.66
CA GLY A 205 -0.92 -30.81 9.04
C GLY A 205 -0.17 -32.02 9.59
N ILE A 206 -0.14 -32.19 10.92
CA ILE A 206 0.47 -33.36 11.58
C ILE A 206 -0.30 -34.65 11.25
N VAL A 207 -1.63 -34.62 11.19
CA VAL A 207 -2.44 -35.77 10.76
C VAL A 207 -2.18 -36.14 9.29
N PHE A 208 -1.94 -35.15 8.42
CA PHE A 208 -1.50 -35.39 7.05
C PHE A 208 -0.06 -35.90 6.95
N LEU A 209 0.84 -35.48 7.85
CA LEU A 209 2.22 -35.97 7.93
C LEU A 209 2.31 -37.39 8.53
N THR A 210 1.40 -37.75 9.45
CA THR A 210 1.34 -39.05 10.12
C THR A 210 0.46 -40.06 9.39
N ARG A 211 -0.47 -39.61 8.53
CA ARG A 211 -1.01 -40.44 7.45
C ARG A 211 0.10 -40.63 6.42
N GLY A 212 1.01 -41.55 6.73
CA GLY A 212 2.08 -41.96 5.85
C GLY A 212 1.57 -42.07 4.43
N SER A 213 2.23 -41.36 3.52
CA SER A 213 2.03 -41.43 2.08
C SER A 213 1.87 -42.89 1.68
N SER A 214 0.63 -43.33 1.51
CA SER A 214 0.34 -44.57 0.81
C SER A 214 0.99 -44.39 -0.55
N LYS A 215 2.07 -45.13 -0.81
CA LYS A 215 2.78 -45.13 -2.08
C LYS A 215 1.75 -45.47 -3.15
N LYS A 216 1.17 -44.44 -3.74
CA LYS A 216 0.26 -44.53 -4.88
C LYS A 216 1.11 -45.12 -6.00
N GLY A 217 0.98 -46.42 -6.22
CA GLY A 217 1.75 -47.15 -7.22
C GLY A 217 1.57 -46.46 -8.55
N SER A 218 2.65 -45.88 -9.08
CA SER A 218 2.69 -45.38 -10.45
C SER A 218 2.38 -46.56 -11.37
N ALA A 219 1.35 -46.42 -12.21
CA ALA A 219 1.02 -47.45 -13.20
C ALA A 219 2.20 -47.60 -14.18
N LEU A 220 2.69 -48.83 -14.36
CA LEU A 220 3.71 -49.14 -15.34
C LEU A 220 3.11 -48.95 -16.74
N THR A 221 3.58 -47.94 -17.47
CA THR A 221 3.10 -47.67 -18.83
C THR A 221 3.99 -48.37 -19.85
N LEU A 222 3.40 -49.22 -20.69
CA LEU A 222 4.07 -49.96 -21.77
C LEU A 222 3.45 -49.62 -23.12
N TYR A 223 4.24 -49.74 -24.19
CA TYR A 223 3.70 -49.62 -25.54
C TYR A 223 3.22 -50.97 -26.08
N VAL A 224 2.18 -50.98 -26.92
CA VAL A 224 1.73 -52.19 -27.62
C VAL A 224 2.91 -52.83 -28.36
N GLY A 225 3.15 -54.13 -28.11
CA GLY A 225 4.28 -54.91 -28.65
C GLY A 225 5.56 -54.86 -27.81
N GLN A 226 5.62 -54.03 -26.76
CA GLN A 226 6.79 -53.92 -25.89
C GLN A 226 6.90 -55.12 -24.93
N LYS A 227 8.14 -55.59 -24.74
CA LYS A 227 8.50 -56.50 -23.66
C LYS A 227 9.18 -55.72 -22.53
N TYR A 228 8.84 -56.02 -21.29
CA TYR A 228 9.40 -55.37 -20.12
C TYR A 228 9.75 -56.42 -19.06
N ARG A 229 11.00 -56.44 -18.58
CA ARG A 229 11.40 -57.30 -17.46
C ARG A 229 11.06 -56.59 -16.16
N LEU A 230 10.16 -57.19 -15.39
CA LEU A 230 9.71 -56.63 -14.14
C LEU A 230 10.80 -56.79 -13.07
N THR A 231 11.13 -55.71 -12.39
CA THR A 231 12.05 -55.73 -11.24
C THR A 231 11.31 -55.14 -10.05
N THR A 232 10.85 -56.00 -9.16
CA THR A 232 10.12 -55.60 -7.95
C THR A 232 10.95 -56.01 -6.73
N PRO A 233 11.36 -55.07 -5.86
CA PRO A 233 12.13 -55.39 -4.67
C PRO A 233 11.45 -56.46 -3.83
N GLY A 234 12.21 -57.50 -3.44
CA GLY A 234 11.68 -58.62 -2.66
C GLY A 234 10.99 -59.73 -3.47
N TYR A 235 10.93 -59.62 -4.80
CA TYR A 235 10.41 -60.66 -5.70
C TYR A 235 11.52 -61.13 -6.65
N ASP A 236 12.05 -62.32 -6.39
CA ASP A 236 13.03 -63.01 -7.24
C ASP A 236 12.36 -63.99 -8.21
N PHE A 237 12.25 -63.59 -9.48
CA PHE A 237 11.66 -64.39 -10.55
C PHE A 237 12.52 -65.59 -10.98
N ASP A 238 13.80 -65.60 -10.65
CA ASP A 238 14.71 -66.69 -11.01
C ASP A 238 14.68 -67.82 -9.96
N SER A 239 14.16 -67.54 -8.75
CA SER A 239 14.01 -68.52 -7.65
C SER A 239 12.88 -69.53 -7.84
N GLY A 240 11.99 -69.34 -8.82
CA GLY A 240 10.81 -70.18 -9.06
C GLY A 240 9.75 -70.15 -7.95
N SER A 241 9.92 -69.33 -6.91
CA SER A 241 9.10 -69.31 -5.70
C SER A 241 7.96 -68.29 -5.74
N ILE A 242 7.59 -67.83 -6.93
CA ILE A 242 6.63 -66.74 -7.16
C ILE A 242 5.61 -67.17 -8.21
N ILE A 243 4.34 -67.03 -7.87
CA ILE A 243 3.22 -67.20 -8.78
C ILE A 243 2.91 -65.83 -9.39
N VAL A 244 2.86 -65.78 -10.72
CA VAL A 244 2.52 -64.57 -11.47
C VAL A 244 1.20 -64.76 -12.19
N SER A 245 0.35 -63.75 -12.17
CA SER A 245 -0.90 -63.74 -12.93
C SER A 245 -1.19 -62.34 -13.47
N SER A 246 -1.94 -62.28 -14.57
CA SER A 246 -2.48 -61.05 -15.13
C SER A 246 -4.00 -61.14 -15.11
N SER A 247 -4.68 -60.09 -14.66
CA SER A 247 -6.15 -60.04 -14.63
C SER A 247 -6.76 -60.04 -16.04
N ASP A 248 -6.06 -59.45 -17.00
CA ASP A 248 -6.40 -59.50 -18.43
C ASP A 248 -5.13 -59.83 -19.25
N PRO A 249 -4.92 -61.12 -19.57
CA PRO A 249 -3.78 -61.56 -20.39
C PRO A 249 -3.81 -61.02 -21.83
N ASN A 250 -4.95 -60.55 -22.34
CA ASN A 250 -5.06 -59.99 -23.70
C ASN A 250 -4.55 -58.55 -23.78
N VAL A 251 -4.53 -57.83 -22.65
CA VAL A 251 -3.92 -56.49 -22.54
C VAL A 251 -2.43 -56.61 -22.30
N ALA A 252 -2.02 -57.34 -21.26
CA ALA A 252 -0.62 -57.71 -21.07
C ALA A 252 -0.52 -59.07 -20.38
N SER A 253 0.35 -59.93 -20.89
CA SER A 253 0.66 -61.23 -20.29
C SER A 253 2.00 -61.19 -19.56
N ILE A 254 2.14 -61.97 -18.50
CA ILE A 254 3.39 -62.13 -17.75
C ILE A 254 3.84 -63.58 -17.81
N ARG A 255 5.13 -63.79 -18.04
CA ARG A 255 5.76 -65.10 -17.98
C ARG A 255 6.36 -65.36 -16.59
N PRO A 256 6.59 -66.63 -16.21
CA PRO A 256 7.21 -66.97 -14.93
C PRO A 256 8.59 -66.32 -14.70
N ASP A 257 9.33 -66.02 -15.77
CA ASP A 257 10.62 -65.32 -15.75
C ASP A 257 10.51 -63.81 -15.49
N GLY A 258 9.32 -63.30 -15.17
CA GLY A 258 9.06 -61.89 -14.86
C GLY A 258 8.97 -60.98 -16.09
N ILE A 259 8.95 -61.53 -17.30
CA ILE A 259 8.82 -60.73 -18.52
C ILE A 259 7.35 -60.50 -18.88
N ILE A 260 6.98 -59.23 -18.97
CA ILE A 260 5.65 -58.76 -19.39
C ILE A 260 5.65 -58.50 -20.89
N HIS A 261 4.66 -59.03 -21.60
CA HIS A 261 4.39 -58.73 -23.00
C HIS A 261 3.14 -57.86 -23.10
N ALA A 262 3.28 -56.62 -23.58
CA ALA A 262 2.15 -55.73 -23.84
C ALA A 262 1.51 -56.09 -25.20
N LEU A 263 0.25 -56.52 -25.19
CA LEU A 263 -0.42 -57.09 -26.36
C LEU A 263 -1.45 -56.15 -26.98
N SER A 264 -2.30 -55.51 -26.17
CA SER A 264 -3.34 -54.62 -26.65
C SER A 264 -3.52 -53.41 -25.73
N LYS A 265 -4.02 -52.29 -26.28
CA LYS A 265 -4.25 -51.05 -25.52
C LYS A 265 -5.30 -51.31 -24.42
N GLY A 266 -4.97 -50.96 -23.18
CA GLY A 266 -5.88 -51.15 -22.06
C GLY A 266 -5.19 -51.05 -20.72
N TYR A 267 -5.88 -51.50 -19.68
CA TYR A 267 -5.38 -51.58 -18.32
C TYR A 267 -5.49 -53.02 -17.82
N THR A 268 -4.43 -53.53 -17.20
CA THR A 268 -4.44 -54.82 -16.53
C THR A 268 -3.66 -54.75 -15.22
N ILE A 269 -3.95 -55.66 -14.30
CA ILE A 269 -3.26 -55.79 -13.02
C ILE A 269 -2.47 -57.08 -13.06
N ILE A 270 -1.16 -56.95 -12.87
CA ILE A 270 -0.27 -58.08 -12.67
C ILE A 270 -0.18 -58.34 -11.16
N THR A 271 -0.50 -59.55 -10.76
CA THR A 271 -0.37 -59.99 -9.37
C THR A 271 0.83 -60.91 -9.24
N LEU A 272 1.74 -60.54 -8.34
CA LEU A 272 2.83 -61.39 -7.89
C LEU A 272 2.43 -61.95 -6.53
N GLN A 273 2.55 -63.25 -6.34
CA GLN A 273 2.26 -63.90 -5.07
C GLN A 273 3.41 -64.81 -4.68
N LYS A 274 3.94 -64.61 -3.47
CA LYS A 274 4.94 -65.49 -2.86
C LYS A 274 4.27 -66.72 -2.25
N LEU A 275 5.05 -67.79 -2.07
CA LEU A 275 4.60 -69.02 -1.40
C LEU A 275 4.18 -68.81 0.07
N ASP A 276 4.68 -67.75 0.72
CA ASP A 276 4.32 -67.35 2.09
C ASP A 276 2.95 -66.63 2.19
N GLY A 277 2.29 -66.37 1.06
CA GLY A 277 0.99 -65.70 0.98
C GLY A 277 1.06 -64.19 0.78
N GLU A 278 2.25 -63.58 0.81
CA GLU A 278 2.41 -62.16 0.47
C GLU A 278 2.13 -61.94 -1.02
N SER A 279 1.31 -60.93 -1.35
CA SER A 279 1.03 -60.58 -2.74
C SER A 279 1.19 -59.09 -3.01
N THR A 280 1.69 -58.77 -4.20
CA THR A 280 1.82 -57.41 -4.70
C THR A 280 1.10 -57.28 -6.03
N LYS A 281 0.34 -56.19 -6.18
CA LYS A 281 -0.39 -55.86 -7.40
C LYS A 281 0.29 -54.70 -8.11
N ILE A 282 0.48 -54.84 -9.41
CA ILE A 282 1.14 -53.85 -10.27
C ILE A 282 0.16 -53.48 -11.36
N GLN A 283 -0.20 -52.20 -11.40
CA GLN A 283 -1.04 -51.68 -12.46
C GLN A 283 -0.19 -51.49 -13.73
N VAL A 284 -0.64 -52.07 -14.83
CA VAL A 284 -0.01 -51.93 -16.15
C VAL A 284 -0.98 -51.26 -17.09
N GLN A 285 -0.56 -50.15 -17.68
CA GLN A 285 -1.28 -49.46 -18.74
C GLN A 285 -0.55 -49.68 -20.06
N VAL A 286 -1.26 -50.17 -21.07
CA VAL A 286 -0.71 -50.35 -22.41
C VAL A 286 -1.27 -49.27 -23.33
N ILE A 287 -0.39 -48.52 -23.99
CA ILE A 287 -0.74 -47.43 -24.93
C ILE A 287 -0.11 -47.65 -26.31
N TYR A 288 -0.65 -47.02 -27.34
CA TYR A 288 -0.01 -47.02 -28.66
C TYR A 288 1.24 -46.14 -28.66
N ARG A 289 2.27 -46.56 -29.40
CA ARG A 289 3.43 -45.70 -29.67
C ARG A 289 2.96 -44.61 -30.63
N SER A 290 2.90 -43.36 -30.16
CA SER A 290 2.66 -42.21 -31.03
C SER A 290 3.79 -42.16 -32.07
N HIS A 291 3.46 -42.30 -33.34
CA HIS A 291 4.42 -42.20 -34.43
C HIS A 291 4.68 -40.70 -34.64
N SER A 292 5.70 -40.17 -33.97
CA SER A 292 6.23 -38.83 -34.25
C SER A 292 6.97 -38.87 -35.59
N GLY A 293 6.21 -38.63 -36.66
CA GLY A 293 6.73 -38.25 -37.96
C GLY A 293 6.12 -36.90 -38.33
N GLY A 294 6.96 -35.86 -38.35
CA GLY A 294 6.62 -34.58 -38.98
C GLY A 294 6.16 -33.48 -38.02
N ARG A 295 7.12 -32.64 -37.64
CA ARG A 295 7.06 -31.17 -37.58
C ARG A 295 5.66 -30.49 -37.53
N ARG A 296 5.54 -29.66 -36.48
CA ARG A 296 4.82 -28.37 -36.34
C ARG A 296 3.33 -28.41 -36.00
N GLU A 297 3.03 -27.59 -34.98
CA GLU A 297 1.72 -27.13 -34.50
C GLU A 297 0.92 -28.30 -33.87
N ASP A 298 0.97 -28.51 -32.55
CA ASP A 298 0.06 -27.85 -31.60
C ASP A 298 0.54 -27.99 -30.14
N ASP A 299 1.55 -27.20 -29.72
CA ASP A 299 1.98 -27.11 -28.31
C ASP A 299 1.12 -26.12 -27.50
N ALA A 300 -0.20 -26.15 -27.68
CA ALA A 300 -1.14 -25.28 -26.97
C ALA A 300 -1.79 -25.94 -25.73
N LEU A 301 -1.58 -27.23 -25.50
CA LEU A 301 -2.18 -27.96 -24.37
C LEU A 301 -1.19 -28.30 -23.24
N ASP A 302 0.13 -28.29 -23.51
CA ASP A 302 1.15 -28.57 -22.49
C ASP A 302 1.63 -27.32 -21.74
N ALA A 303 1.32 -26.11 -22.22
CA ALA A 303 1.65 -24.84 -21.53
C ALA A 303 0.59 -24.40 -20.51
N PHE A 304 -0.63 -24.95 -20.55
CA PHE A 304 -1.75 -24.54 -19.68
C PHE A 304 -1.71 -25.21 -18.29
N ILE A 305 -1.09 -26.40 -18.16
CA ILE A 305 -1.05 -27.15 -16.89
C ILE A 305 0.17 -26.77 -16.02
N LEU A 306 1.19 -26.13 -16.59
CA LEU A 306 2.37 -25.66 -15.85
C LEU A 306 2.32 -24.18 -15.43
N GLY A 307 1.37 -23.39 -15.96
CA GLY A 307 1.29 -21.93 -15.72
C GLY A 307 0.52 -21.47 -14.48
N ASN A 308 -0.21 -22.34 -13.78
CA ASN A 308 -1.14 -21.94 -12.71
C ASN A 308 -0.63 -22.17 -11.27
N ILE A 309 0.64 -22.51 -11.04
CA ILE A 309 1.16 -22.77 -9.69
C ILE A 309 2.32 -21.84 -9.27
N LEU A 310 2.92 -21.04 -10.14
CA LEU A 310 4.00 -20.13 -9.72
C LEU A 310 3.95 -18.77 -10.43
N GLY A 311 3.39 -17.78 -9.73
CA GLY A 311 3.82 -16.39 -9.79
C GLY A 311 3.24 -15.53 -10.91
N ARG A 312 2.44 -14.52 -10.52
CA ARG A 312 2.59 -13.16 -11.08
C ARG A 312 2.00 -12.10 -10.18
N ALA A 313 2.92 -11.37 -9.54
CA ALA A 313 2.78 -9.95 -9.33
C ALA A 313 3.13 -9.19 -10.63
N SER A 314 2.53 -8.00 -10.75
CA SER A 314 2.92 -6.83 -11.56
C SER A 314 2.27 -6.58 -12.94
N ARG A 315 1.55 -5.46 -12.97
CA ARG A 315 1.62 -4.28 -13.88
C ARG A 315 1.28 -4.43 -15.37
N ARG A 316 0.28 -3.66 -15.81
CA ARG A 316 0.29 -2.54 -16.80
C ARG A 316 -1.16 -2.28 -17.26
N SER A 317 -1.76 -1.09 -17.16
CA SER A 317 -1.49 0.26 -17.69
C SER A 317 -2.51 0.65 -18.77
N ASN A 318 -2.98 1.89 -18.66
CA ASN A 318 -3.64 2.73 -19.66
C ASN A 318 -5.02 2.33 -20.20
N ARG A 319 -6.01 3.19 -19.90
CA ARG A 319 -6.82 3.78 -20.97
C ARG A 319 -7.20 5.23 -20.65
N TYR A 320 -7.01 6.05 -21.68
CA TYR A 320 -7.31 7.46 -21.84
C TYR A 320 -8.81 7.81 -21.74
N GLY A 321 -9.08 9.06 -21.35
CA GLY A 321 -10.32 9.81 -21.55
C GLY A 321 -10.51 10.80 -20.39
N GLY A 322 -10.35 12.12 -20.49
CA GLY A 322 -10.39 13.02 -21.64
C GLY A 322 -11.70 13.79 -21.66
N PHE A 323 -11.91 14.74 -20.75
CA PHE A 323 -12.84 15.90 -20.80
C PHE A 323 -12.39 16.82 -19.63
N GLY A 324 -12.11 18.12 -19.74
CA GLY A 324 -12.66 19.16 -20.61
C GLY A 324 -13.74 19.92 -19.83
N GLY A 325 -13.39 21.02 -19.16
CA GLY A 325 -14.38 21.85 -18.46
C GLY A 325 -13.77 23.02 -17.69
N PHE A 326 -13.63 24.17 -18.37
CA PHE A 326 -13.36 25.47 -17.77
C PHE A 326 -14.61 25.97 -17.04
N GLY A 327 -14.45 26.49 -15.83
CA GLY A 327 -15.53 27.11 -15.05
C GLY A 327 -15.00 28.24 -14.18
N SER A 328 -14.86 29.42 -14.80
CA SER A 328 -14.69 30.71 -14.12
C SER A 328 -15.93 31.06 -13.31
N GLY A 329 -15.77 31.54 -12.08
CA GLY A 329 -16.87 32.05 -11.28
C GLY A 329 -16.40 32.63 -9.95
N GLY A 330 -15.88 33.86 -9.98
CA GLY A 330 -15.55 34.61 -8.78
C GLY A 330 -16.78 34.95 -7.94
N GLY A 331 -16.63 34.83 -6.62
CA GLY A 331 -17.54 35.35 -5.62
C GLY A 331 -16.73 36.04 -4.54
N PHE A 332 -16.68 37.37 -4.58
CA PHE A 332 -16.03 38.19 -3.57
C PHE A 332 -16.97 38.29 -2.35
N GLY A 333 -16.58 37.66 -1.24
CA GLY A 333 -17.14 37.86 0.08
C GLY A 333 -16.23 38.76 0.91
N SER A 334 -16.77 39.88 1.39
CA SER A 334 -16.08 40.92 2.13
C SER A 334 -16.06 40.64 3.63
N GLY A 335 -14.88 40.63 4.26
CA GLY A 335 -14.71 41.11 5.64
C GLY A 335 -13.83 40.25 6.55
N GLY A 336 -12.54 40.61 6.66
CA GLY A 336 -11.62 40.12 7.69
C GLY A 336 -10.58 39.13 7.19
N GLY A 337 -9.72 39.53 6.26
CA GLY A 337 -8.64 38.66 5.78
C GLY A 337 -7.68 38.26 6.90
N PHE A 338 -7.22 37.00 6.87
CA PHE A 338 -6.18 36.50 7.76
C PHE A 338 -4.94 37.40 7.67
N SER A 339 -4.49 37.90 8.82
CA SER A 339 -3.21 38.61 8.94
C SER A 339 -2.27 37.74 9.75
N GLY A 340 -1.19 37.28 9.12
CA GLY A 340 -0.08 36.69 9.83
C GLY A 340 0.52 37.69 10.82
N GLY A 341 0.93 37.22 12.00
CA GLY A 341 1.54 38.04 13.04
C GLY A 341 3.07 38.08 12.99
N GLY A 342 3.74 37.29 12.15
CA GLY A 342 5.19 37.29 11.96
C GLY A 342 5.99 36.15 12.59
N GLY A 343 5.36 35.05 13.03
CA GLY A 343 6.05 33.95 13.69
C GLY A 343 7.03 33.17 12.79
N GLY A 344 8.11 32.66 13.39
CA GLY A 344 9.15 31.89 12.74
C GLY A 344 9.04 30.38 12.96
N PHE A 345 9.22 29.62 11.88
CA PHE A 345 9.25 28.15 11.88
C PHE A 345 10.65 27.64 11.52
N ARG A 346 11.22 26.78 12.38
CA ARG A 346 12.58 26.21 12.21
C ARG A 346 12.60 24.74 11.79
N GLY A 347 11.44 24.19 11.41
CA GLY A 347 11.28 22.78 11.04
C GLY A 347 10.91 21.84 12.20
N GLY A 348 10.35 22.37 13.29
CA GLY A 348 9.73 21.55 14.34
C GLY A 348 8.37 20.98 13.91
N GLY A 349 7.95 19.93 14.61
CA GLY A 349 6.71 19.19 14.39
C GLY A 349 6.91 17.78 13.84
N SER A 350 5.85 17.17 13.31
CA SER A 350 5.88 15.78 12.80
C SER A 350 5.05 15.62 11.54
N GLY A 351 5.43 14.65 10.70
CA GLY A 351 4.63 14.25 9.54
C GLY A 351 4.94 12.83 9.07
N GLY A 352 4.26 12.43 8.00
CA GLY A 352 4.39 11.07 7.47
C GLY A 352 3.33 10.75 6.43
N SER A 353 3.16 9.45 6.15
CA SER A 353 2.08 8.93 5.31
C SER A 353 1.00 8.26 6.15
N TRP A 354 -0.25 8.25 5.68
CA TRP A 354 -1.33 7.46 6.29
C TRP A 354 -1.53 6.10 5.61
#